data_AF-A0A8B3JE15-F1
#
_entry.id   AF-A0A8B3JE15-F1
#
_cell.length_a   1.000
_cell.length_b   1.000
_cell.length_c   1.000
_cell.angle_alpha   90.00
_cell.angle_beta   90.00
_cell.angle_gamma   90.00
#
_symmetry.space_group_name_H-M   'P 1'
#
loop_
_entity.id
_entity.type
_entity.pdbx_description
1 polymer ?
#
loop_
_entity_poly.entity_id
_entity_poly.type
_entity_poly.pdbx_seq_one_letter_code
_entity_poly.pdbx_strand_id
1 'polypeptide(L)'
;MGGLGGPVDAYRYFLINSSLPSDTINLNDARNPGVFPNLINFTNAVNPPAASGYGYIQNYVRIAGSSGASTQFMLPYATQTDAGRFFYRGFNTNAWAPWKEIMTSAVSDKTMKNIGDDLDPEEALMNICRMEFKHFTFKDDETQTPRRGVISQQIETIDPEYVKEIGGILHLDQTPMLLDALAAIKALTIRVMDLEEHAATKVSVK
;
A
#
# COMPACT_ATOMS: atom_id res chain seq x y z
N MET A 1 -19.99 13.93 18.54
CA MET A 1 -18.98 14.86 18.01
C MET A 1 -17.74 14.76 18.89
N GLY A 2 -16.82 13.86 18.55
CA GLY A 2 -15.62 13.58 19.35
C GLY A 2 -14.56 14.64 19.12
N GLY A 3 -14.25 15.43 20.15
CA GLY A 3 -13.15 16.38 20.12
C GLY A 3 -11.82 15.63 19.96
N LEU A 4 -11.05 16.01 18.95
CA LEU A 4 -9.65 15.61 18.79
C LEU A 4 -8.89 16.09 20.04
N GLY A 5 -8.69 15.17 20.99
CA GLY A 5 -7.94 15.41 22.22
C GLY A 5 -6.52 15.86 21.87
N GLY A 6 -6.26 17.16 22.03
CA GLY A 6 -4.93 17.73 21.95
C GLY A 6 -4.02 17.15 23.05
N PRO A 7 -2.70 17.11 22.81
CA PRO A 7 -1.74 16.54 23.76
C PRO A 7 -1.77 17.33 25.08
N VAL A 8 -2.03 16.64 26.18
CA VAL A 8 -2.29 17.21 27.53
C VAL A 8 -1.12 17.06 28.51
N ASP A 9 0.08 16.66 28.08
CA ASP A 9 1.22 16.44 28.98
C ASP A 9 2.54 17.13 28.58
N ALA A 10 3.39 17.32 29.59
CA ALA A 10 4.55 18.23 29.68
C ALA A 10 5.75 17.98 28.74
N TYR A 11 5.61 17.21 27.66
CA TYR A 11 6.70 17.00 26.71
C TYR A 11 6.45 17.78 25.43
N ARG A 12 6.90 19.04 25.43
CA ARG A 12 7.02 19.88 24.21
C ARG A 12 8.28 19.52 23.38
N TYR A 13 8.97 18.43 23.69
CA TYR A 13 10.23 18.04 23.05
C TYR A 13 10.29 16.53 22.81
N PHE A 14 11.02 16.12 21.76
CA PHE A 14 11.33 14.72 21.48
C PHE A 14 12.27 14.17 22.56
N LEU A 15 11.94 13.02 23.14
CA LEU A 15 12.86 12.28 24.02
C LEU A 15 13.97 11.65 23.15
N ILE A 16 15.21 12.10 23.34
CA ILE A 16 16.38 11.64 22.58
C ILE A 16 17.22 10.58 23.33
N ASN A 17 16.86 10.27 24.58
CA ASN A 17 17.67 9.42 25.49
C ASN A 17 17.00 8.08 25.83
N SER A 18 16.05 7.60 25.02
CA SER A 18 15.41 6.31 25.24
C SER A 18 16.36 5.20 24.79
N SER A 19 17.11 4.54 25.68
CA SER A 19 18.02 3.45 25.28
C SER A 19 17.31 2.09 25.20
N LEU A 20 17.75 1.24 24.27
CA LEU A 20 17.37 -0.18 24.26
C LEU A 20 18.34 -0.96 25.14
N PRO A 21 17.86 -1.96 25.91
CA PRO A 21 18.71 -2.75 26.80
C PRO A 21 19.65 -3.71 26.06
N SER A 22 19.34 -4.14 24.83
CA SER A 22 20.19 -5.01 24.00
C SER A 22 19.72 -5.08 22.54
N ASP A 23 20.56 -5.63 21.67
CA ASP A 23 20.26 -5.84 20.24
C ASP A 23 19.36 -7.07 19.97
N THR A 24 19.11 -7.91 20.98
CA THR A 24 18.19 -9.08 20.93
C THR A 24 16.77 -8.70 21.37
N ILE A 25 16.45 -7.40 21.41
CA ILE A 25 15.16 -6.91 21.89
C ILE A 25 14.02 -7.31 20.95
N ASN A 26 12.87 -7.61 21.55
CA ASN A 26 11.60 -7.67 20.85
C ASN A 26 11.10 -6.26 20.56
N LEU A 27 11.01 -5.89 19.28
CA LEU A 27 10.64 -4.54 18.87
C LEU A 27 9.19 -4.19 19.25
N ASN A 28 8.37 -5.19 19.56
CA ASN A 28 7.02 -4.98 20.09
C ASN A 28 7.03 -4.38 21.51
N ASP A 29 8.13 -4.57 22.26
CA ASP A 29 8.29 -4.09 23.63
C ASP A 29 8.94 -2.70 23.68
N ALA A 30 9.62 -2.29 22.60
CA ALA A 30 10.16 -0.95 22.41
C ALA A 30 9.01 0.03 22.15
N ARG A 31 8.26 0.40 23.20
CA ARG A 31 7.06 1.26 23.13
C ARG A 31 7.25 2.66 23.70
N ASN A 32 8.39 2.92 24.35
CA ASN A 32 8.67 4.24 24.90
C ASN A 32 8.76 5.28 23.78
N PRO A 33 8.21 6.49 23.96
CA PRO A 33 8.36 7.56 22.99
C PRO A 33 9.82 7.98 22.80
N GLY A 34 10.12 8.47 21.60
CA GLY A 34 11.43 9.04 21.29
C GLY A 34 12.25 8.26 20.27
N VAL A 35 13.50 8.70 20.11
CA VAL A 35 14.50 8.06 19.28
C VAL A 35 15.35 7.15 20.15
N PHE A 36 15.57 5.91 19.68
CA PHE A 36 16.47 4.99 20.34
C PHE A 36 17.86 5.10 19.71
N PRO A 37 18.91 5.45 20.48
CA PRO A 37 20.23 5.73 19.94
C PRO A 37 21.03 4.47 19.56
N ASN A 38 20.59 3.29 20.02
CA ASN A 38 21.28 2.04 19.73
C ASN A 38 20.88 1.52 18.35
N LEU A 39 21.88 1.12 17.57
CA LEU A 39 21.68 0.46 16.28
C LEU A 39 21.23 -0.99 16.51
N ILE A 40 20.11 -1.38 15.91
CA ILE A 40 19.54 -2.71 16.06
C ILE A 40 20.01 -3.59 14.92
N ASN A 41 20.48 -4.79 15.23
CA ASN A 41 20.75 -5.84 14.24
C ASN A 41 19.47 -6.67 14.00
N PHE A 42 18.92 -6.61 12.80
CA PHE A 42 17.66 -7.28 12.47
C PHE A 42 17.76 -8.81 12.54
N THR A 43 18.93 -9.38 12.31
CA THR A 43 19.16 -10.83 12.41
C THR A 43 18.95 -11.34 13.84
N ASN A 44 19.22 -10.51 14.84
CA ASN A 44 19.15 -10.87 16.26
C ASN A 44 17.87 -10.38 16.95
N ALA A 45 17.22 -9.36 16.38
CA ALA A 45 16.01 -8.77 16.94
C ALA A 45 14.79 -9.69 16.77
N VAL A 46 13.82 -9.55 17.66
CA VAL A 46 12.52 -10.25 17.55
C VAL A 46 11.49 -9.29 16.96
N ASN A 47 10.76 -9.74 15.93
CA ASN A 47 9.85 -8.94 15.11
C ASN A 47 10.48 -7.75 14.33
N PRO A 48 11.65 -7.93 13.67
CA PRO A 48 12.23 -6.91 12.81
C PRO A 48 11.37 -6.68 11.54
N PRO A 49 11.51 -5.53 10.86
CA PRO A 49 10.83 -5.28 9.58
C PRO A 49 11.39 -6.08 8.40
N ALA A 50 12.60 -6.64 8.53
CA ALA A 50 13.26 -7.44 7.51
C ALA A 50 14.10 -8.55 8.18
N ALA A 51 14.40 -9.62 7.45
CA ALA A 51 15.16 -10.76 7.97
C ALA A 51 16.62 -10.45 8.32
N SER A 52 17.20 -9.42 7.70
CA SER A 52 18.58 -8.98 7.91
C SER A 52 18.70 -7.48 7.70
N GLY A 53 19.73 -6.87 8.28
CA GLY A 53 20.01 -5.45 8.16
C GLY A 53 20.23 -4.80 9.51
N TYR A 54 20.36 -3.48 9.50
CA TYR A 54 20.54 -2.68 10.70
C TYR A 54 19.65 -1.46 10.64
N GLY A 55 19.19 -0.95 11.78
CA GLY A 55 18.39 0.27 11.81
C GLY A 55 18.14 0.83 13.20
N TYR A 56 17.60 2.05 13.23
CA TYR A 56 17.21 2.75 14.46
C TYR A 56 15.70 2.78 14.59
N ILE A 57 15.18 2.69 15.83
CA ILE A 57 13.77 2.88 16.10
C ILE A 57 13.49 4.34 16.46
N GLN A 58 12.35 4.84 15.98
CA GLN A 58 11.71 6.03 16.51
C GLN A 58 10.23 5.76 16.80
N ASN A 59 9.74 6.17 17.96
CA ASN A 59 8.36 5.96 18.38
C ASN A 59 7.64 7.28 18.64
N TYR A 60 6.44 7.42 18.08
CA TYR A 60 5.47 8.44 18.45
C TYR A 60 4.30 7.80 19.18
N VAL A 61 4.07 8.19 20.43
CA VAL A 61 2.97 7.66 21.25
C VAL A 61 1.90 8.73 21.41
N ARG A 62 0.62 8.33 21.37
CA ARG A 62 -0.49 9.26 21.58
C ARG A 62 -0.58 9.74 23.03
N ILE A 63 -0.35 8.84 24.00
CA ILE A 63 -0.37 9.12 25.44
C ILE A 63 0.83 8.40 26.07
N ALA A 64 1.71 9.11 26.77
CA ALA A 64 2.87 8.54 27.42
C ALA A 64 2.46 7.63 28.60
N GLY A 65 3.10 6.46 28.75
CA GLY A 65 2.93 5.59 29.91
C GLY A 65 1.62 4.79 29.99
N SER A 66 0.76 4.82 28.97
CA SER A 66 -0.43 3.97 28.87
C SER A 66 -0.36 3.05 27.65
N SER A 67 -1.20 2.01 27.62
CA SER A 67 -1.42 1.09 26.48
C SER A 67 -1.97 1.79 25.21
N GLY A 68 -1.72 3.08 25.06
CA GLY A 68 -2.25 3.95 24.01
C GLY A 68 -1.65 3.65 22.65
N ALA A 69 -2.38 4.05 21.62
CA ALA A 69 -1.95 3.91 20.24
C ALA A 69 -0.59 4.59 19.99
N SER A 70 0.28 3.93 19.22
CA SER A 70 1.59 4.47 18.86
C SER A 70 1.95 4.16 17.41
N THR A 71 2.80 4.98 16.83
CA THR A 71 3.46 4.72 15.54
C THR A 71 4.93 4.47 15.81
N GLN A 72 5.42 3.35 15.30
CA GLN A 72 6.84 2.99 15.35
C GLN A 72 7.42 3.08 13.94
N PHE A 73 8.57 3.71 13.83
CA PHE A 73 9.37 3.82 12.62
C PHE A 73 10.64 2.99 12.79
N MET A 74 11.05 2.32 11.72
CA MET A 74 12.40 1.80 11.57
C MET A 74 13.11 2.61 10.50
N LEU A 75 14.29 3.11 10.86
CA LEU A 75 15.19 3.87 10.01
C LEU A 75 16.45 3.02 9.73
N PRO A 76 16.43 2.17 8.68
CA PRO A 76 17.57 1.36 8.31
C PRO A 76 18.84 2.18 8.09
N TYR A 77 19.96 1.64 8.54
CA TYR A 77 21.28 2.15 8.21
C TYR A 77 21.55 1.84 6.73
N ALA A 78 21.95 2.87 5.97
CA ALA A 78 22.26 2.71 4.56
C ALA A 78 23.49 1.81 4.36
N THR A 79 23.38 0.86 3.44
CA THR A 79 24.50 0.06 2.96
C THR A 79 24.85 0.46 1.52
N GLN A 80 26.00 0.01 1.00
CA GLN A 80 26.41 0.34 -0.36
C GLN A 80 25.44 -0.18 -1.43
N THR A 81 24.71 -1.25 -1.15
CA THR A 81 23.79 -1.91 -2.08
C THR A 81 22.32 -1.69 -1.74
N ASP A 82 22.03 -1.10 -0.58
CA ASP A 82 20.67 -0.92 -0.07
C ASP A 82 20.60 0.32 0.80
N ALA A 83 20.11 1.43 0.24
CA ALA A 83 20.04 2.74 0.88
C ALA A 83 18.65 3.37 0.66
N GLY A 84 18.16 4.12 1.66
CA GLY A 84 16.92 4.89 1.56
C GLY A 84 15.64 4.12 1.93
N ARG A 85 15.75 2.92 2.50
CA ARG A 85 14.61 2.18 3.04
C ARG A 85 14.02 2.89 4.25
N PHE A 86 12.71 2.76 4.43
CA PHE A 86 11.99 3.32 5.57
C PHE A 86 10.81 2.42 5.90
N PHE A 87 10.68 2.01 7.16
CA PHE A 87 9.53 1.23 7.59
C PHE A 87 8.74 1.92 8.69
N TYR A 88 7.46 1.61 8.75
CA TYR A 88 6.58 2.06 9.80
C TYR A 88 5.53 1.01 10.13
N ARG A 89 5.01 1.06 11.36
CA ARG A 89 3.84 0.29 11.78
C ARG A 89 3.10 1.02 12.89
N GLY A 90 1.83 0.69 13.03
CA GLY A 90 0.99 1.19 14.13
C GLY A 90 0.77 0.12 15.19
N PHE A 91 0.65 0.55 16.44
CA PHE A 91 0.07 -0.21 17.53
C PHE A 91 -1.26 0.45 17.88
N ASN A 92 -2.34 -0.31 17.86
CA ASN A 92 -3.65 0.15 18.31
C ASN A 92 -4.48 -1.04 18.78
N THR A 93 -5.46 -0.82 19.66
CA THR A 93 -6.35 -1.88 20.18
C THR A 93 -5.60 -3.13 20.66
N ASN A 94 -4.46 -2.94 21.35
CA ASN A 94 -3.57 -3.99 21.84
C ASN A 94 -2.95 -4.92 20.77
N ALA A 95 -2.89 -4.49 19.51
CA ALA A 95 -2.28 -5.26 18.42
C ALA A 95 -1.32 -4.40 17.59
N TRP A 96 -0.22 -5.01 17.17
CA TRP A 96 0.68 -4.43 16.18
C TRP A 96 0.14 -4.71 14.78
N ALA A 97 0.04 -3.67 13.97
CA ALA A 97 -0.03 -3.81 12.52
C ALA A 97 1.29 -4.40 12.01
N PRO A 98 1.27 -5.14 10.88
CA PRO A 98 2.50 -5.56 10.23
C PRO A 98 3.36 -4.36 9.85
N TRP A 99 4.68 -4.58 9.78
CA TRP A 99 5.59 -3.59 9.22
C TRP A 99 5.23 -3.27 7.77
N LYS A 100 5.23 -1.99 7.45
CA LYS A 100 5.04 -1.48 6.09
C LYS A 100 6.31 -0.74 5.68
N GLU A 101 6.79 -1.01 4.49
CA GLU A 101 7.91 -0.31 3.88
C GLU A 101 7.40 0.78 2.95
N ILE A 102 8.04 1.95 2.95
CA ILE A 102 7.83 2.96 1.91
C ILE A 102 8.61 2.51 0.68
N MET A 103 7.88 2.18 -0.37
CA MET A 103 8.44 1.73 -1.66
C MET A 103 8.18 2.80 -2.71
N THR A 104 9.16 3.03 -3.60
CA THR A 104 9.03 3.98 -4.72
C THR A 104 8.43 3.35 -5.98
N SER A 105 8.29 2.02 -6.00
CA SER A 105 7.72 1.24 -7.11
C SER A 105 6.88 0.08 -6.60
N ALA A 106 5.99 -0.44 -7.45
CA ALA A 106 5.18 -1.61 -7.13
C ALA A 106 6.03 -2.89 -7.13
N VAL A 107 5.93 -3.68 -6.06
CA VAL A 107 6.62 -4.98 -5.96
C VAL A 107 5.89 -6.02 -6.81
N SER A 108 6.58 -6.58 -7.80
CA SER A 108 6.05 -7.65 -8.66
C SER A 108 6.90 -8.92 -8.66
N ASP A 109 7.78 -9.08 -7.68
CA ASP A 109 8.69 -10.23 -7.59
C ASP A 109 7.95 -11.54 -7.28
N LYS A 110 8.28 -12.63 -7.99
CA LYS A 110 7.68 -13.96 -7.81
C LYS A 110 7.94 -14.52 -6.40
N THR A 111 9.10 -14.25 -5.81
CA THR A 111 9.45 -14.73 -4.47
C THR A 111 8.57 -14.12 -3.37
N MET A 112 7.88 -13.03 -3.69
CA MET A 112 6.98 -12.31 -2.79
C MET A 112 5.50 -12.63 -3.04
N LYS A 113 5.19 -13.59 -3.91
CA LYS A 113 3.83 -13.91 -4.34
C LYS A 113 3.53 -15.40 -4.26
N ASN A 114 2.35 -15.73 -3.77
CA ASN A 114 1.76 -17.05 -3.98
C ASN A 114 1.07 -17.02 -5.34
N ILE A 115 1.68 -17.67 -6.34
CA ILE A 115 1.16 -17.68 -7.71
C ILE A 115 0.01 -18.70 -7.80
N GLY A 116 -1.17 -18.22 -8.18
CA GLY A 116 -2.34 -19.06 -8.49
C GLY A 116 -2.43 -19.39 -9.99
N ASP A 117 -3.65 -19.65 -10.46
CA ASP A 117 -3.95 -19.92 -11.87
C ASP A 117 -3.80 -18.65 -12.74
N ASP A 118 -3.74 -18.87 -14.06
CA ASP A 118 -3.66 -17.78 -15.03
C ASP A 118 -4.96 -16.96 -15.05
N LEU A 119 -4.83 -15.62 -15.16
CA LEU A 119 -5.96 -14.72 -15.36
C LEU A 119 -6.56 -14.95 -16.77
N ASP A 120 -7.88 -15.12 -16.85
CA ASP A 120 -8.61 -15.09 -18.12
C ASP A 120 -8.72 -13.64 -18.65
N PRO A 121 -8.06 -13.30 -19.76
CA PRO A 121 -8.12 -11.95 -20.33
C PRO A 121 -9.55 -11.50 -20.71
N GLU A 122 -10.47 -12.44 -20.94
CA GLU A 122 -11.86 -12.14 -21.26
C GLU A 122 -12.66 -11.61 -20.06
N GLU A 123 -12.32 -12.06 -18.85
CA GLU A 123 -12.92 -11.52 -17.62
C GLU A 123 -12.58 -10.02 -17.47
N ALA A 124 -11.31 -9.68 -17.66
CA ALA A 124 -10.85 -8.29 -17.65
C ALA A 124 -11.56 -7.45 -18.73
N LEU A 125 -11.72 -7.98 -19.95
CA LEU A 125 -12.47 -7.30 -21.01
C LEU A 125 -13.93 -7.04 -20.61
N MET A 126 -14.62 -8.04 -20.05
CA MET A 126 -16.00 -7.90 -19.59
C MET A 126 -16.12 -6.85 -18.46
N ASN A 127 -15.18 -6.83 -17.52
CA ASN A 127 -15.14 -5.85 -16.44
C ASN A 127 -14.96 -4.43 -16.99
N ILE A 128 -14.01 -4.22 -17.90
CA ILE A 128 -13.78 -2.93 -18.57
C ILE A 128 -15.03 -2.48 -19.35
N CYS A 129 -15.70 -3.38 -20.06
CA CYS A 129 -16.92 -3.07 -20.81
C CYS A 129 -18.10 -2.63 -19.93
N ARG A 130 -18.13 -3.03 -18.65
CA ARG A 130 -19.16 -2.63 -17.68
C ARG A 130 -18.89 -1.26 -17.05
N MET A 131 -17.68 -0.70 -17.18
CA MET A 131 -17.31 0.56 -16.54
C MET A 131 -18.08 1.75 -17.13
N GLU A 132 -18.67 2.57 -16.25
CA GLU A 132 -19.37 3.77 -16.66
C GLU A 132 -18.49 5.01 -16.55
N PHE A 133 -18.00 5.50 -17.69
CA PHE A 133 -17.24 6.74 -17.73
C PHE A 133 -18.14 7.96 -17.54
N LYS A 134 -17.78 8.83 -16.60
CA LYS A 134 -18.48 10.07 -16.27
C LYS A 134 -17.58 11.28 -16.50
N HIS A 135 -18.21 12.39 -16.85
CA HIS A 135 -17.63 13.71 -16.63
C HIS A 135 -18.05 14.18 -15.23
N PHE A 136 -17.13 14.76 -14.48
CA PHE A 136 -17.43 15.25 -13.13
C PHE A 136 -16.55 16.45 -12.77
N THR A 137 -16.93 17.15 -11.71
CA THR A 137 -16.14 18.17 -11.03
C THR A 137 -16.04 17.80 -9.56
N PHE A 138 -15.01 18.30 -8.86
CA PHE A 138 -14.92 18.11 -7.42
C PHE A 138 -15.79 19.16 -6.70
N LYS A 139 -16.40 18.76 -5.57
CA LYS A 139 -17.33 19.64 -4.84
C LYS A 139 -16.63 20.83 -4.17
N ASP A 140 -15.34 20.69 -3.86
CA ASP A 140 -14.47 21.71 -3.27
C ASP A 140 -13.72 22.55 -4.33
N ASP A 141 -13.87 22.21 -5.61
CA ASP A 141 -13.28 22.98 -6.70
C ASP A 141 -14.22 24.13 -7.12
N GLU A 142 -13.94 25.33 -6.60
CA GLU A 142 -14.67 26.55 -6.92
C GLU A 142 -14.65 26.87 -8.43
N THR A 143 -13.61 26.45 -9.14
CA THR A 143 -13.48 26.70 -10.58
C THR A 143 -14.25 25.70 -11.44
N GLN A 144 -14.82 24.65 -10.82
CA GLN A 144 -15.56 23.57 -11.47
C GLN A 144 -14.79 22.97 -12.66
N THR A 145 -13.49 22.70 -12.49
CA THR A 145 -12.63 22.16 -13.54
C THR A 145 -13.17 20.79 -14.00
N PRO A 146 -13.55 20.62 -15.28
CA PRO A 146 -14.08 19.36 -15.77
C PRO A 146 -13.03 18.24 -15.75
N ARG A 147 -13.42 17.08 -15.23
CA ARG A 147 -12.63 15.84 -15.21
C ARG A 147 -13.41 14.71 -15.85
N ARG A 148 -12.69 13.63 -16.17
CA ARG A 148 -13.24 12.37 -16.69
C ARG A 148 -12.72 11.22 -15.85
N GLY A 149 -13.56 10.22 -15.64
CA GLY A 149 -13.17 9.03 -14.93
C GLY A 149 -14.38 8.16 -14.63
N VAL A 150 -14.30 7.43 -13.53
CA VAL A 150 -15.31 6.49 -13.07
C VAL A 150 -15.66 6.77 -11.61
N ILE A 151 -16.76 6.19 -11.12
CA ILE A 151 -17.23 6.39 -9.75
C ILE A 151 -16.94 5.15 -8.93
N SER A 152 -16.17 5.28 -7.83
CA SER A 152 -15.71 4.15 -7.03
C SER A 152 -16.85 3.20 -6.61
N GLN A 153 -18.02 3.72 -6.25
CA GLN A 153 -19.18 2.88 -5.88
C GLN A 153 -19.67 1.99 -7.04
N GLN A 154 -19.61 2.47 -8.28
CA GLN A 154 -19.98 1.64 -9.45
C GLN A 154 -18.90 0.63 -9.76
N ILE A 155 -17.64 1.04 -9.64
CA ILE A 155 -16.47 0.20 -9.89
C ILE A 155 -16.37 -0.95 -8.88
N GLU A 156 -16.64 -0.70 -7.60
CA GLU A 156 -16.70 -1.72 -6.56
C GLU A 156 -17.74 -2.82 -6.84
N THR A 157 -18.86 -2.48 -7.52
CA THR A 157 -19.85 -3.50 -7.94
C THR A 157 -19.43 -4.33 -9.15
N ILE A 158 -18.44 -3.86 -9.92
CA ILE A 158 -17.85 -4.62 -11.01
C ILE A 158 -16.84 -5.62 -10.43
N ASP A 159 -15.88 -5.09 -9.68
CA ASP A 159 -14.83 -5.84 -9.02
C ASP A 159 -14.40 -5.09 -7.74
N PRO A 160 -14.51 -5.72 -6.56
CA PRO A 160 -14.09 -5.11 -5.31
C PRO A 160 -12.57 -4.81 -5.24
N GLU A 161 -11.73 -5.51 -5.99
CA GLU A 161 -10.27 -5.28 -5.99
C GLU A 161 -9.88 -3.94 -6.63
N TYR A 162 -10.73 -3.37 -7.49
CA TYR A 162 -10.51 -2.06 -8.09
C TYR A 162 -10.65 -0.89 -7.12
N VAL A 163 -11.08 -1.13 -5.87
CA VAL A 163 -11.35 -0.09 -4.89
C VAL A 163 -10.71 -0.41 -3.55
N LYS A 164 -10.25 0.62 -2.86
CA LYS A 164 -9.78 0.56 -1.47
C LYS A 164 -10.47 1.62 -0.64
N GLU A 165 -10.92 1.24 0.54
CA GLU A 165 -11.44 2.20 1.51
C GLU A 165 -10.31 2.79 2.37
N ILE A 166 -10.16 4.12 2.32
CA ILE A 166 -9.17 4.86 3.11
C ILE A 166 -9.90 5.98 3.84
N GLY A 167 -9.90 5.92 5.17
CA GLY A 167 -10.52 6.96 5.99
C GLY A 167 -12.04 7.13 5.76
N GLY A 168 -12.76 6.06 5.42
CA GLY A 168 -14.20 6.11 5.15
C GLY A 168 -14.58 6.55 3.73
N ILE A 169 -13.60 6.68 2.83
CA ILE A 169 -13.79 7.11 1.45
C ILE A 169 -13.27 6.01 0.52
N LEU A 170 -14.00 5.73 -0.55
CA LEU A 170 -13.61 4.75 -1.56
C LEU A 170 -12.67 5.39 -2.59
N HIS A 171 -11.44 4.88 -2.68
CA HIS A 171 -10.42 5.27 -3.64
C HIS A 171 -10.26 4.19 -4.71
N LEU A 172 -10.02 4.58 -5.95
CA LEU A 172 -9.66 3.64 -7.01
C LEU A 172 -8.26 3.07 -6.72
N ASP A 173 -8.12 1.75 -6.78
CA ASP A 173 -6.83 1.10 -6.90
C ASP A 173 -6.43 1.05 -8.39
N GLN A 174 -5.52 1.94 -8.76
CA GLN A 174 -5.08 2.08 -10.14
C GLN A 174 -4.28 0.87 -10.64
N THR A 175 -3.70 0.07 -9.75
CA THR A 175 -2.85 -1.07 -10.14
C THR A 175 -3.65 -2.19 -10.82
N PRO A 176 -4.67 -2.81 -10.18
CA PRO A 176 -5.48 -3.84 -10.83
C PRO A 176 -6.23 -3.27 -12.03
N MET A 177 -6.76 -2.04 -11.95
CA MET A 177 -7.45 -1.41 -13.08
C MET A 177 -6.55 -1.25 -14.32
N LEU A 178 -5.28 -0.87 -14.14
CA LEU A 178 -4.33 -0.74 -15.25
C LEU A 178 -3.97 -2.11 -15.83
N LEU A 179 -3.73 -3.11 -14.98
CA LEU A 179 -3.39 -4.47 -15.43
C LEU A 179 -4.55 -5.14 -16.16
N ASP A 180 -5.79 -4.92 -15.71
CA ASP A 180 -6.98 -5.41 -16.40
C ASP A 180 -7.23 -4.70 -17.72
N ALA A 181 -6.94 -3.40 -17.81
CA ALA A 181 -6.97 -2.71 -19.10
C ALA A 181 -5.96 -3.34 -20.10
N LEU A 182 -4.77 -3.74 -19.64
CA LEU A 182 -3.79 -4.45 -20.47
C LEU A 182 -4.26 -5.87 -20.85
N ALA A 183 -4.87 -6.60 -19.91
CA ALA A 183 -5.45 -7.92 -20.19
C ALA A 183 -6.60 -7.84 -21.20
N ALA A 184 -7.49 -6.84 -21.06
CA ALA A 184 -8.56 -6.56 -22.01
C ALA A 184 -8.03 -6.22 -23.41
N ILE A 185 -6.95 -5.43 -23.52
CA ILE A 185 -6.27 -5.17 -24.80
C ILE A 185 -5.75 -6.48 -25.40
N LYS A 186 -5.12 -7.34 -24.61
CA LYS A 186 -4.63 -8.66 -25.06
C LYS A 186 -5.79 -9.53 -25.58
N ALA A 187 -6.93 -9.57 -24.88
CA ALA A 187 -8.13 -10.29 -25.32
C ALA A 187 -8.61 -9.78 -26.68
N LEU A 188 -8.72 -8.45 -26.84
CA LEU A 188 -9.12 -7.83 -28.09
C LEU A 188 -8.12 -8.11 -29.23
N THR A 189 -6.82 -8.09 -28.96
CA THR A 189 -5.79 -8.44 -29.96
C THR A 189 -5.96 -9.87 -30.46
N ILE A 190 -6.18 -10.83 -29.55
CA ILE A 190 -6.43 -12.24 -29.94
C ILE A 190 -7.66 -12.34 -30.83
N ARG A 191 -8.78 -11.73 -30.42
CA ARG A 191 -10.03 -11.73 -31.22
C ARG A 191 -9.83 -11.12 -32.60
N VAL A 192 -9.06 -10.03 -32.71
CA VAL A 192 -8.76 -9.39 -34.00
C VAL A 192 -7.94 -10.32 -34.89
N MET A 193 -6.90 -10.96 -34.36
CA MET A 193 -6.09 -11.92 -35.10
C MET A 193 -6.94 -13.08 -35.63
N ASP A 194 -7.80 -13.65 -34.79
CA ASP A 194 -8.71 -14.72 -35.21
C ASP A 194 -9.65 -14.25 -36.33
N LEU A 195 -10.24 -13.05 -36.18
CA LEU A 195 -11.11 -12.48 -37.21
C LEU A 195 -10.39 -12.24 -38.54
N GLU A 196 -9.14 -11.76 -38.50
CA GLU A 196 -8.31 -11.54 -39.68
C GLU A 196 -7.97 -12.86 -40.40
N GLU A 197 -7.65 -13.93 -39.66
CA GLU A 197 -7.40 -15.26 -40.22
C GLU A 197 -8.64 -15.84 -40.91
N HIS A 198 -9.80 -15.73 -40.25
CA HIS A 198 -11.08 -16.18 -40.82
C HIS A 198 -11.46 -15.37 -42.07
N ALA A 199 -11.18 -14.06 -42.08
CA ALA A 199 -11.41 -13.21 -43.24
C ALA A 199 -10.50 -13.59 -44.41
N ALA A 200 -9.21 -13.82 -44.17
CA ALA A 200 -8.24 -14.22 -45.18
C ALA A 200 -8.61 -15.57 -45.82
N THR A 201 -9.03 -16.54 -45.01
CA THR A 201 -9.46 -17.87 -45.48
C THR A 201 -10.67 -17.77 -46.42
N LYS A 202 -11.63 -16.88 -46.14
CA LYS A 202 -12.82 -16.69 -46.99
C LYS A 202 -12.50 -16.02 -48.33
N VAL A 203 -11.45 -15.20 -48.41
CA VAL A 203 -11.02 -14.56 -49.66
C VAL A 203 -10.30 -15.56 -50.57
N SER A 204 -9.55 -16.51 -50.01
CA SER A 204 -8.78 -17.47 -50.80
C SER A 204 -9.59 -18.62 -51.41
N VAL A 205 -10.87 -18.77 -51.02
CA VAL A 205 -11.79 -19.82 -51.50
C VAL A 205 -12.76 -19.29 -52.59
N LYS A 206 -12.59 -18.04 -53.04
CA LYS A 206 -13.30 -17.46 -54.19
C LYS A 206 -12.38 -17.35 -55.41
#